data_AF-A0A1Q8RWN4-F1
#
_entry.id   AF-A0A1Q8RWN4-F1
#
_cell.length_a   1.000
_cell.length_b   1.000
_cell.length_c   1.000
_cell.angle_alpha   90.00
_cell.angle_beta   90.00
_cell.angle_gamma   90.00
#
_symmetry.space_group_name_H-M   'P 1'
#
loop_
_entity.id
_entity.type
_entity.pdbx_description
1 polymer ?
#
loop_
_entity_poly.entity_id
_entity_poly.type
_entity_poly.pdbx_seq_one_letter_code
_entity_poly.pdbx_strand_id
1 'polypeptide(L)'
;MRLLQLQQPLRAAAAGLLRTAAPIQSTTSTAAQLFRADAANALVAGRRYASVKSQGAYKLAPKRTIPKKLGAKRTGGTSTVVARGALWWPGENCIMGRDHTIHAMATGYVKYYRDPARHPDRKYIGVVFNKDDVLPYPAHAERKRKLNMSAHTIFNPAEAPAVSSSGIPTQIIRPAPRTAKGAPIEPARVLKLKDDYSYREDNWRIGRLVKLNIGGMSRKARMRQRRYAKERNIAGQRAAEAKYADMEVDEWTIAASKRLQEQRNAAAQKKNLKAKQKAAKMAKKAGKAKAKR
;
A
#
# COMPACT_ATOMS: atom_id res chain seq x y z
N MET A 1 40.36 -24.63 -11.85
CA MET A 1 41.76 -24.79 -11.37
C MET A 1 41.84 -24.58 -9.86
N ARG A 2 41.57 -25.60 -9.04
CA ARG A 2 41.95 -25.66 -7.60
C ARG A 2 42.17 -27.12 -7.18
N LEU A 3 43.21 -27.75 -7.73
CA LEU A 3 43.61 -29.12 -7.39
C LEU A 3 44.57 -29.20 -6.17
N LEU A 4 45.04 -28.05 -5.66
CA LEU A 4 46.07 -27.99 -4.61
C LEU A 4 45.57 -28.19 -3.18
N GLN A 5 44.24 -28.26 -2.94
CA GLN A 5 43.69 -28.46 -1.60
C GLN A 5 43.42 -29.94 -1.24
N LEU A 6 43.55 -30.86 -2.19
CA LEU A 6 43.31 -32.31 -1.98
C LEU A 6 44.58 -33.13 -1.65
N GLN A 7 45.78 -32.52 -1.69
CA GLN A 7 47.04 -33.26 -1.49
C GLN A 7 47.56 -33.28 -0.04
N GLN A 8 46.97 -32.50 0.87
CA GLN A 8 47.40 -32.49 2.27
C GLN A 8 47.03 -33.76 3.09
N PRO A 9 45.91 -34.47 2.86
CA PRO A 9 45.62 -35.68 3.65
C PRO A 9 46.50 -36.88 3.26
N LEU A 10 46.95 -36.97 2.01
CA LEU A 10 47.78 -38.11 1.55
C LEU A 10 49.23 -38.03 2.04
N ARG A 11 49.80 -36.82 2.17
CA ARG A 11 51.16 -36.65 2.74
C ARG A 11 51.22 -36.97 4.24
N ALA A 12 50.14 -36.74 4.98
CA ALA A 12 50.07 -37.07 6.40
C ALA A 12 49.96 -38.58 6.68
N ALA A 13 49.36 -39.36 5.76
CA ALA A 13 49.27 -40.82 5.87
C ALA A 13 50.61 -41.52 5.57
N ALA A 14 51.40 -40.99 4.63
CA ALA A 14 52.71 -41.55 4.28
C ALA A 14 53.77 -41.37 5.38
N ALA A 15 53.68 -40.31 6.21
CA ALA A 15 54.61 -40.07 7.31
C ALA A 15 54.45 -41.05 8.51
N GLY A 16 53.33 -41.79 8.57
CA GLY A 16 53.11 -42.81 9.61
C GLY A 16 53.75 -44.18 9.30
N LEU A 17 54.12 -44.43 8.04
CA LEU A 17 54.58 -45.73 7.56
C LEU A 17 56.11 -45.87 7.49
N LEU A 18 56.86 -44.80 7.76
CA LEU A 18 58.32 -44.82 7.79
C LEU A 18 58.82 -44.54 9.21
N ARG A 19 58.73 -45.54 10.09
CA ARG A 19 59.57 -45.60 11.29
C ARG A 19 60.57 -46.73 11.11
N THR A 20 61.81 -46.35 10.82
CA THR A 20 62.98 -47.22 10.92
C THR A 20 63.19 -47.60 12.38
N ALA A 21 63.30 -48.90 12.67
CA ALA A 21 63.72 -49.39 13.97
C ALA A 21 65.18 -48.98 14.21
N ALA A 22 65.40 -47.99 15.07
CA ALA A 22 66.70 -47.71 15.66
C ALA A 22 66.84 -48.49 16.97
N PRO A 23 67.98 -49.14 17.25
CA PRO A 23 68.16 -49.95 18.45
C PRO A 23 68.18 -49.09 19.71
N ILE A 24 67.66 -49.69 20.78
CA ILE A 24 67.52 -49.15 22.12
C ILE A 24 68.93 -49.05 22.73
N GLN A 25 69.46 -47.83 22.84
CA GLN A 25 70.53 -47.53 23.79
C GLN A 25 69.89 -46.98 25.07
N SER A 26 70.09 -47.72 26.14
CA SER A 26 69.63 -47.43 27.51
C SER A 26 70.43 -46.26 28.06
N THR A 27 69.88 -45.05 28.00
CA THR A 27 70.37 -43.91 28.80
C THR A 27 69.37 -43.61 29.90
N THR A 28 69.79 -43.92 31.13
CA THR A 28 69.07 -43.65 32.38
C THR A 28 69.11 -42.15 32.69
N SER A 29 68.25 -41.38 32.05
CA SER A 29 67.95 -40.01 32.48
C SER A 29 66.44 -39.88 32.72
N THR A 30 66.08 -39.53 33.95
CA THR A 30 64.70 -39.33 34.42
C THR A 30 63.93 -38.29 33.58
N ALA A 31 64.62 -37.34 32.96
CA ALA A 31 64.02 -36.37 32.04
C ALA A 31 63.48 -37.02 30.74
N ALA A 32 64.20 -37.98 30.15
CA ALA A 32 63.79 -38.62 28.90
C ALA A 32 62.57 -39.55 29.06
N GLN A 33 62.35 -40.08 30.27
CA GLN A 33 61.16 -40.88 30.59
C GLN A 33 59.89 -40.02 30.69
N LEU A 34 59.99 -38.81 31.23
CA LEU A 34 58.85 -37.87 31.32
C LEU A 34 58.41 -37.37 29.94
N PHE A 35 59.35 -37.01 29.05
CA PHE A 35 59.02 -36.61 27.67
C PHE A 35 58.45 -37.75 26.82
N ARG A 36 58.84 -39.01 27.09
CA ARG A 36 58.31 -40.18 26.37
C ARG A 36 56.88 -40.53 26.80
N ALA A 37 56.52 -40.30 28.06
CA ALA A 37 55.15 -40.47 28.55
C ALA A 37 54.19 -39.46 27.89
N ASP A 38 54.61 -38.20 27.71
CA ASP A 38 53.81 -37.18 27.03
C ASP A 38 53.64 -37.49 25.52
N ALA A 39 54.70 -37.96 24.85
CA ALA A 39 54.65 -38.30 23.43
C ALA A 39 53.82 -39.58 23.14
N ALA A 40 53.82 -40.57 24.04
CA ALA A 40 52.97 -41.76 23.91
C ALA A 40 51.48 -41.41 24.11
N ASN A 41 51.19 -40.48 25.04
CA ASN A 41 49.83 -39.97 25.24
C ASN A 41 49.34 -39.13 24.05
N ALA A 42 50.23 -38.48 23.30
CA ALA A 42 49.87 -37.75 22.07
C ALA A 42 49.43 -38.66 20.91
N LEU A 43 49.92 -39.91 20.83
CA LEU A 43 49.49 -40.91 19.85
C LEU A 43 48.15 -41.57 20.23
N VAL A 44 47.89 -41.76 21.52
CA VAL A 44 46.60 -42.25 22.06
C VAL A 44 45.52 -41.16 22.02
N ALA A 45 45.92 -39.88 22.10
CA ALA A 45 45.08 -38.74 21.79
C ALA A 45 44.85 -38.64 20.28
N GLY A 46 44.19 -39.66 19.71
CA GLY A 46 43.80 -39.70 18.30
C GLY A 46 43.22 -38.35 17.90
N ARG A 47 43.73 -37.78 16.81
CA ARG A 47 43.35 -36.47 16.28
C ARG A 47 41.85 -36.48 15.99
N ARG A 48 41.03 -36.15 16.99
CA ARG A 48 39.57 -36.10 16.87
C ARG A 48 39.26 -34.92 15.96
N TYR A 49 39.08 -35.18 14.67
CA TYR A 49 38.40 -34.22 13.81
C TYR A 49 37.06 -33.92 14.48
N ALA A 50 36.78 -32.65 14.75
CA ALA A 50 35.55 -32.22 15.40
C ALA A 50 34.34 -32.61 14.53
N SER A 51 33.85 -33.84 14.70
CA SER A 51 32.70 -34.40 13.96
C SER A 51 31.44 -33.56 14.14
N VAL A 52 31.37 -32.80 15.22
CA VAL A 52 30.24 -31.95 15.58
C VAL A 52 29.94 -30.88 14.52
N LYS A 53 30.94 -30.35 13.81
CA LYS A 53 30.70 -29.38 12.72
C LYS A 53 30.32 -30.04 11.38
N SER A 54 30.74 -31.29 11.14
CA SER A 54 30.36 -32.03 9.92
C SER A 54 29.00 -32.73 10.03
N GLN A 55 28.49 -32.94 11.25
CA GLN A 55 27.20 -33.58 11.54
C GLN A 55 25.97 -32.65 11.42
N GLY A 56 26.15 -31.38 11.06
CA GLY A 56 25.05 -30.40 10.98
C GLY A 56 24.77 -29.69 12.32
N ALA A 57 23.53 -29.24 12.52
CA ALA A 57 23.17 -28.48 13.72
C ALA A 57 23.21 -29.39 14.97
N TYR A 58 23.83 -28.89 16.05
CA TYR A 58 23.95 -29.57 17.35
C TYR A 58 22.61 -30.08 17.92
N LYS A 59 21.50 -29.41 17.60
CA LYS A 59 20.13 -29.83 17.92
C LYS A 59 19.24 -29.63 16.69
N LEU A 60 18.70 -30.72 16.13
CA LEU A 60 17.74 -30.62 15.03
C LEU A 60 16.44 -30.00 15.54
N ALA A 61 16.12 -28.81 15.04
CA ALA A 61 14.81 -28.22 15.27
C ALA A 61 13.74 -29.06 14.55
N PRO A 62 12.57 -29.32 15.18
CA PRO A 62 11.47 -30.03 14.53
C PRO A 62 10.88 -29.16 13.41
N LYS A 63 11.36 -29.36 12.17
CA LYS A 63 10.91 -28.63 10.97
C LYS A 63 9.70 -29.31 10.33
N ARG A 64 8.55 -29.32 11.01
CA ARG A 64 7.29 -29.82 10.44
C ARG A 64 6.25 -28.71 10.38
N THR A 65 5.76 -28.42 9.18
CA THR A 65 4.68 -27.44 8.96
C THR A 65 3.35 -28.15 8.73
N ILE A 66 2.25 -27.42 8.98
CA ILE A 66 0.89 -27.91 8.71
C ILE A 66 0.69 -28.08 7.19
N PRO A 67 0.16 -29.23 6.71
CA PRO A 67 -0.04 -29.47 5.29
C PRO A 67 -1.01 -28.45 4.70
N LYS A 68 -0.60 -27.79 3.61
CA LYS A 68 -1.37 -26.70 2.99
C LYS A 68 -2.46 -27.16 2.03
N LYS A 69 -2.63 -28.48 1.84
CA LYS A 69 -3.65 -29.10 0.99
C LYS A 69 -3.79 -28.36 -0.35
N LEU A 70 -2.68 -28.15 -1.06
CA LEU A 70 -2.68 -27.54 -2.39
C LEU A 70 -3.16 -28.57 -3.44
N GLY A 71 -3.35 -28.12 -4.68
CA GLY A 71 -3.73 -28.96 -5.82
C GLY A 71 -5.18 -28.81 -6.26
N ALA A 72 -5.57 -29.63 -7.22
CA ALA A 72 -6.94 -29.68 -7.72
C ALA A 72 -7.89 -30.15 -6.61
N LYS A 73 -8.97 -29.41 -6.36
CA LYS A 73 -9.99 -29.81 -5.38
C LYS A 73 -11.18 -30.49 -6.01
N ARG A 74 -11.33 -30.34 -7.33
CA ARG A 74 -12.47 -30.84 -8.06
C ARG A 74 -12.03 -31.20 -9.47
N THR A 75 -12.45 -32.36 -9.93
CA THR A 75 -12.14 -32.92 -11.26
C THR A 75 -13.48 -33.16 -11.97
N GLY A 76 -13.67 -32.61 -13.17
CA GLY A 76 -14.75 -33.00 -14.06
C GLY A 76 -16.16 -32.39 -13.84
N GLY A 77 -16.34 -31.32 -13.05
CA GLY A 77 -17.69 -30.75 -12.93
C GLY A 77 -17.93 -29.47 -12.14
N THR A 78 -17.05 -29.04 -11.23
CA THR A 78 -17.08 -27.68 -10.66
C THR A 78 -15.64 -27.29 -10.27
N SER A 79 -15.14 -26.06 -10.43
CA SER A 79 -13.70 -25.77 -10.28
C SER A 79 -13.37 -25.01 -9.00
N THR A 80 -12.57 -25.63 -8.15
CA THR A 80 -11.65 -24.93 -7.26
C THR A 80 -10.27 -25.58 -7.39
N VAL A 81 -9.25 -24.83 -7.79
CA VAL A 81 -7.86 -25.30 -7.79
C VAL A 81 -7.03 -24.34 -6.97
N VAL A 82 -6.40 -24.85 -5.91
CA VAL A 82 -5.58 -24.05 -4.99
C VAL A 82 -4.11 -24.29 -5.33
N ALA A 83 -3.41 -23.28 -5.82
CA ALA A 83 -2.02 -23.39 -6.26
C ALA A 83 -1.10 -22.39 -5.54
N ARG A 84 0.22 -22.60 -5.65
CA ARG A 84 1.24 -21.62 -5.28
C ARG A 84 1.82 -21.04 -6.56
N GLY A 85 1.41 -19.81 -6.89
CA GLY A 85 1.70 -19.20 -8.19
C GLY A 85 0.79 -19.74 -9.30
N ALA A 86 0.94 -19.19 -10.52
CA ALA A 86 0.09 -19.50 -11.66
C ALA A 86 0.62 -20.69 -12.48
N LEU A 87 0.52 -21.91 -11.93
CA LEU A 87 0.73 -23.13 -12.73
C LEU A 87 -0.38 -23.33 -13.76
N TRP A 88 -1.59 -22.95 -13.38
CA TRP A 88 -2.77 -22.86 -14.22
C TRP A 88 -3.22 -21.41 -14.27
N TRP A 89 -3.65 -20.98 -15.44
CA TRP A 89 -4.17 -19.65 -15.70
C TRP A 89 -5.70 -19.69 -15.75
N PRO A 90 -6.38 -18.58 -15.39
CA PRO A 90 -7.83 -18.51 -15.48
C PRO A 90 -8.21 -18.46 -16.96
N GLY A 91 -9.00 -19.44 -17.39
CA GLY A 91 -9.58 -19.54 -18.73
C GLY A 91 -11.02 -19.03 -18.76
N GLU A 92 -11.82 -19.60 -19.65
CA GLU A 92 -13.23 -19.21 -19.82
C GLU A 92 -14.03 -19.35 -18.50
N ASN A 93 -14.86 -18.36 -18.15
CA ASN A 93 -15.72 -18.34 -16.95
C ASN A 93 -15.01 -18.65 -15.61
N CYS A 94 -13.71 -18.37 -15.49
CA CYS A 94 -12.93 -18.53 -14.28
C CYS A 94 -12.34 -17.20 -13.79
N ILE A 95 -12.19 -17.06 -12.48
CA ILE A 95 -11.45 -15.94 -11.85
C ILE A 95 -10.29 -16.46 -11.02
N MET A 96 -9.29 -15.62 -10.82
CA MET A 96 -8.13 -15.92 -9.98
C MET A 96 -8.15 -15.03 -8.74
N GLY A 97 -8.08 -15.64 -7.56
CA GLY A 97 -7.99 -14.95 -6.28
C GLY A 97 -6.59 -14.36 -6.03
N ARG A 98 -6.45 -13.60 -4.93
CA ARG A 98 -5.19 -12.99 -4.51
C ARG A 98 -4.05 -14.01 -4.33
N ASP A 99 -4.39 -15.22 -3.89
CA ASP A 99 -3.48 -16.33 -3.66
C ASP A 99 -3.29 -17.23 -4.90
N HIS A 100 -3.75 -16.79 -6.08
CA HIS A 100 -3.76 -17.55 -7.33
C HIS A 100 -4.66 -18.79 -7.30
N THR A 101 -5.59 -18.89 -6.35
CA THR A 101 -6.65 -19.89 -6.38
C THR A 101 -7.63 -19.58 -7.50
N ILE A 102 -7.95 -20.57 -8.33
CA ILE A 102 -8.90 -20.40 -9.43
C ILE A 102 -10.30 -20.83 -8.97
N HIS A 103 -11.26 -19.93 -9.16
CA HIS A 103 -12.68 -20.12 -8.83
C HIS A 103 -13.56 -20.06 -10.09
N ALA A 104 -14.64 -20.83 -10.10
CA ALA A 104 -15.69 -20.73 -11.11
C ALA A 104 -16.48 -19.42 -10.95
N MET A 105 -16.67 -18.66 -12.03
CA MET A 105 -17.56 -17.49 -12.07
C MET A 105 -19.01 -17.88 -12.38
N ALA A 106 -19.19 -18.98 -13.10
CA ALA A 106 -20.49 -19.48 -13.53
C ALA A 106 -20.70 -20.95 -13.17
N THR A 107 -21.96 -21.36 -13.11
CA THR A 107 -22.35 -22.76 -12.94
C THR A 107 -22.11 -23.53 -14.24
N GLY A 108 -21.33 -24.61 -14.13
CA GLY A 108 -20.92 -25.38 -15.29
C GLY A 108 -19.80 -26.37 -14.96
N TYR A 109 -19.28 -27.01 -16.00
CA TYR A 109 -18.31 -28.09 -15.94
C TYR A 109 -16.89 -27.60 -16.20
N VAL A 110 -15.93 -28.12 -15.43
CA VAL A 110 -14.52 -27.72 -15.55
C VAL A 110 -13.86 -28.42 -16.71
N LYS A 111 -13.11 -27.67 -17.52
CA LYS A 111 -12.25 -28.19 -18.55
C LYS A 111 -10.83 -27.64 -18.36
N TYR A 112 -9.86 -28.54 -18.42
CA TYR A 112 -8.44 -28.21 -18.48
C TYR A 112 -8.04 -28.19 -19.96
N TYR A 113 -7.43 -27.11 -20.42
CA TYR A 113 -7.07 -26.96 -21.83
C TYR A 113 -5.82 -26.11 -22.01
N ARG A 114 -5.30 -26.11 -23.23
CA ARG A 114 -4.24 -25.21 -23.69
C ARG A 114 -4.80 -24.39 -24.83
N ASP A 115 -4.37 -23.15 -24.93
CA ASP A 115 -4.80 -22.23 -25.98
C ASP A 115 -3.55 -21.65 -26.66
N PRO A 116 -3.02 -22.35 -27.69
CA PRO A 116 -1.81 -21.91 -28.38
C PRO A 116 -2.00 -20.56 -29.09
N ALA A 117 -3.21 -20.25 -29.54
CA ALA A 117 -3.51 -19.00 -30.24
C ALA A 117 -3.39 -17.79 -29.30
N ARG A 118 -3.77 -17.96 -28.03
CA ARG A 118 -3.64 -16.90 -27.02
C ARG A 118 -2.26 -16.87 -26.38
N HIS A 119 -1.78 -18.01 -25.89
CA HIS A 119 -0.47 -18.15 -25.26
C HIS A 119 0.06 -19.58 -25.41
N PRO A 120 1.21 -19.79 -26.09
CA PRO A 120 1.70 -21.12 -26.45
C PRO A 120 2.08 -21.99 -25.24
N ASP A 121 2.67 -21.39 -24.20
CA ASP A 121 3.24 -22.15 -23.08
C ASP A 121 2.29 -22.31 -21.88
N ARG A 122 1.16 -21.60 -21.89
CA ARG A 122 0.27 -21.52 -20.72
C ARG A 122 -0.80 -22.60 -20.73
N LYS A 123 -1.15 -23.07 -19.53
CA LYS A 123 -2.24 -24.02 -19.31
C LYS A 123 -3.41 -23.30 -18.65
N TYR A 124 -4.62 -23.58 -19.09
CA TYR A 124 -5.84 -22.89 -18.64
C TYR A 124 -6.80 -23.84 -17.94
N ILE A 125 -7.56 -23.27 -17.02
CA ILE A 125 -8.74 -23.91 -16.43
C ILE A 125 -9.93 -23.02 -16.77
N GLY A 126 -10.91 -23.58 -17.47
CA GLY A 126 -12.16 -22.91 -17.79
C GLY A 126 -13.36 -23.69 -17.29
N VAL A 127 -14.50 -23.00 -17.22
CA VAL A 127 -15.80 -23.58 -16.90
C VAL A 127 -16.73 -23.40 -18.08
N VAL A 128 -17.42 -24.47 -18.46
CA VAL A 128 -18.34 -24.51 -19.58
C VAL A 128 -19.76 -24.78 -19.13
N PHE A 129 -20.73 -24.18 -19.80
CA PHE A 129 -22.15 -24.31 -19.44
C PHE A 129 -22.72 -25.69 -19.71
N ASN A 130 -22.37 -26.28 -20.86
CA ASN A 130 -22.76 -27.62 -21.26
C ASN A 130 -21.58 -28.58 -21.11
N LYS A 131 -21.85 -29.84 -20.80
CA LYS A 131 -20.78 -30.82 -20.54
C LYS A 131 -20.02 -31.20 -21.82
N ASP A 132 -20.71 -31.19 -22.95
CA ASP A 132 -20.24 -31.66 -24.25
C ASP A 132 -19.34 -30.65 -24.97
N ASP A 133 -19.42 -29.38 -24.55
CA ASP A 133 -18.58 -28.33 -25.09
C ASP A 133 -17.10 -28.54 -24.75
N VAL A 134 -16.24 -28.21 -25.71
CA VAL A 134 -14.79 -28.34 -25.62
C VAL A 134 -14.14 -26.95 -25.69
N LEU A 135 -13.18 -26.71 -24.80
CA LEU A 135 -12.33 -25.52 -24.81
C LEU A 135 -10.96 -25.86 -25.44
N PRO A 136 -10.30 -24.92 -26.15
CA PRO A 136 -10.66 -23.51 -26.33
C PRO A 136 -11.77 -23.30 -27.37
N TYR A 137 -12.58 -22.25 -27.19
CA TYR A 137 -13.51 -21.83 -28.24
C TYR A 137 -12.76 -21.16 -29.39
N PRO A 138 -13.24 -21.30 -30.64
CA PRO A 138 -12.66 -20.58 -31.77
C PRO A 138 -12.85 -19.07 -31.61
N ALA A 139 -11.85 -18.29 -32.02
CA ALA A 139 -11.75 -16.85 -31.74
C ALA A 139 -12.90 -16.01 -32.31
N HIS A 140 -13.49 -16.44 -33.43
CA HIS A 140 -14.55 -15.72 -34.14
C HIS A 140 -15.95 -16.31 -33.92
N ALA A 141 -16.10 -17.33 -33.07
CA ALA A 141 -17.42 -17.83 -32.74
C ALA A 141 -18.09 -16.97 -31.68
N GLU A 142 -19.42 -17.04 -31.66
CA GLU A 142 -20.24 -16.39 -30.66
C GLU A 142 -19.90 -16.89 -29.25
N ARG A 143 -19.81 -15.95 -28.31
CA ARG A 143 -19.54 -16.30 -26.92
C ARG A 143 -20.79 -16.91 -26.29
N LYS A 144 -20.70 -18.18 -25.93
CA LYS A 144 -21.72 -18.86 -25.10
C LYS A 144 -21.84 -18.13 -23.76
N ARG A 145 -23.05 -17.72 -23.37
CA ARG A 145 -23.36 -17.04 -22.09
C ARG A 145 -24.71 -17.52 -21.56
N LYS A 146 -24.86 -17.60 -20.24
CA LYS A 146 -26.16 -17.84 -19.57
C LYS A 146 -26.70 -16.57 -18.94
N LEU A 147 -28.01 -16.37 -19.04
CA LEU A 147 -28.70 -15.23 -18.43
C LEU A 147 -28.73 -15.32 -16.89
N ASN A 148 -28.89 -16.53 -16.33
CA ASN A 148 -28.92 -16.80 -14.88
C ASN A 148 -29.83 -15.86 -14.06
N MET A 149 -30.96 -15.45 -14.65
CA MET A 149 -31.98 -14.64 -13.98
C MET A 149 -33.32 -15.36 -14.09
N SER A 150 -34.12 -15.29 -13.03
CA SER A 150 -35.52 -15.70 -13.01
C SER A 150 -36.42 -14.49 -13.23
N ALA A 151 -37.50 -14.69 -13.98
CA ALA A 151 -38.51 -13.64 -14.17
C ALA A 151 -39.27 -13.42 -12.85
N HIS A 152 -39.24 -12.19 -12.35
CA HIS A 152 -40.03 -11.75 -11.21
C HIS A 152 -40.84 -10.53 -11.61
N THR A 153 -42.10 -10.47 -11.20
CA THR A 153 -42.93 -9.28 -11.36
C THR A 153 -42.31 -8.13 -10.57
N ILE A 154 -42.18 -6.96 -11.18
CA ILE A 154 -41.63 -5.77 -10.52
C ILE A 154 -42.59 -5.38 -9.40
N PHE A 155 -42.09 -5.36 -8.16
CA PHE A 155 -42.85 -4.86 -7.03
C PHE A 155 -42.91 -3.34 -7.10
N ASN A 156 -44.11 -2.80 -7.32
CA ASN A 156 -44.37 -1.38 -7.15
C ASN A 156 -44.55 -1.10 -5.66
N PRO A 157 -43.65 -0.32 -5.02
CA PRO A 157 -43.81 -0.01 -3.61
C PRO A 157 -45.10 0.77 -3.40
N ALA A 158 -45.97 0.27 -2.52
CA ALA A 158 -47.14 1.01 -2.08
C ALA A 158 -46.70 2.33 -1.42
N GLU A 159 -47.39 3.41 -1.74
CA GLU A 159 -47.13 4.71 -1.11
C GLU A 159 -47.40 4.59 0.39
N ALA A 160 -46.43 5.04 1.20
CA ALA A 160 -46.61 5.07 2.64
C ALA A 160 -47.75 6.06 2.96
N PRO A 161 -48.73 5.68 3.80
CA PRO A 161 -49.80 6.60 4.16
C PRO A 161 -49.22 7.85 4.83
N ALA A 162 -49.82 9.00 4.54
CA ALA A 162 -49.40 10.28 5.13
C ALA A 162 -49.56 10.31 6.66
N VAL A 163 -50.43 9.45 7.18
CA VAL A 163 -50.78 9.35 8.60
C VAL A 163 -50.52 7.92 9.06
N SER A 164 -49.91 7.77 10.24
CA SER A 164 -49.72 6.48 10.89
C SER A 164 -51.05 5.91 11.38
N SER A 165 -51.05 4.63 11.79
CA SER A 165 -52.20 4.00 12.44
C SER A 165 -52.70 4.77 13.68
N SER A 166 -51.80 5.48 14.36
CA SER A 166 -52.10 6.31 15.53
C SER A 166 -52.66 7.71 15.19
N GLY A 167 -52.90 8.04 13.92
CA GLY A 167 -53.39 9.36 13.52
C GLY A 167 -52.31 10.45 13.46
N ILE A 168 -51.03 10.09 13.59
CA ILE A 168 -49.90 11.03 13.63
C ILE A 168 -49.29 11.14 12.22
N PRO A 169 -48.94 12.34 11.73
CA PRO A 169 -48.26 12.49 10.44
C PRO A 169 -46.95 11.69 10.38
N THR A 170 -46.76 10.89 9.33
CA THR A 170 -45.51 10.12 9.17
C THR A 170 -44.33 11.01 8.82
N GLN A 171 -44.60 12.17 8.20
CA GLN A 171 -43.60 13.13 7.78
C GLN A 171 -44.08 14.57 7.97
N ILE A 172 -43.27 15.39 8.63
CA ILE A 172 -43.45 16.84 8.76
C ILE A 172 -42.35 17.56 7.99
N ILE A 173 -42.72 18.46 7.10
CA ILE A 173 -41.78 19.28 6.32
C ILE A 173 -41.74 20.69 6.91
N ARG A 174 -40.59 21.10 7.44
CA ARG A 174 -40.33 22.47 7.89
C ARG A 174 -39.60 23.24 6.79
N PRO A 175 -40.19 24.33 6.26
CA PRO A 175 -39.54 25.13 5.22
C PRO A 175 -38.28 25.82 5.78
N ALA A 176 -37.28 25.97 4.92
CA ALA A 176 -36.04 26.69 5.25
C ALA A 176 -36.23 28.21 5.12
N PRO A 177 -35.41 29.03 5.82
CA PRO A 177 -35.40 30.46 5.62
C PRO A 177 -35.08 30.82 4.16
N ARG A 178 -35.77 31.83 3.65
CA ARG A 178 -35.63 32.32 2.26
C ARG A 178 -34.79 33.59 2.24
N THR A 179 -34.03 33.76 1.17
CA THR A 179 -33.32 35.01 0.86
C THR A 179 -34.32 36.12 0.46
N ALA A 180 -33.86 37.38 0.42
CA ALA A 180 -34.67 38.52 -0.05
C ALA A 180 -35.22 38.32 -1.49
N LYS A 181 -34.58 37.46 -2.30
CA LYS A 181 -35.02 37.09 -3.66
C LYS A 181 -35.94 35.86 -3.68
N GLY A 182 -36.40 35.38 -2.52
CA GLY A 182 -37.30 34.23 -2.40
C GLY A 182 -36.66 32.85 -2.52
N ALA A 183 -35.37 32.75 -2.84
CA ALA A 183 -34.67 31.46 -2.95
C ALA A 183 -34.38 30.86 -1.55
N PRO A 184 -34.61 29.55 -1.32
CA PRO A 184 -34.28 28.89 -0.06
C PRO A 184 -32.76 28.86 0.15
N ILE A 185 -32.32 29.26 1.34
CA ILE A 185 -30.89 29.26 1.72
C ILE A 185 -30.39 27.83 1.93
N GLU A 186 -31.25 27.01 2.52
CA GLU A 186 -31.03 25.60 2.81
C GLU A 186 -32.23 24.79 2.28
N PRO A 187 -32.09 23.48 2.04
CA PRO A 187 -33.23 22.65 1.70
C PRO A 187 -34.18 22.50 2.89
N ALA A 188 -35.46 22.22 2.61
CA ALA A 188 -36.46 22.00 3.65
C ALA A 188 -36.08 20.83 4.58
N ARG A 189 -36.28 21.07 5.87
CA ARG A 189 -36.06 20.11 6.95
C ARG A 189 -37.21 19.12 6.97
N VAL A 190 -36.91 17.83 6.85
CA VAL A 190 -37.94 16.78 6.80
C VAL A 190 -37.78 15.88 8.00
N LEU A 191 -38.72 16.05 8.92
CA LEU A 191 -38.81 15.30 10.14
C LEU A 191 -39.70 14.09 9.90
N LYS A 192 -39.16 12.89 10.07
CA LYS A 192 -39.95 11.67 10.01
C LYS A 192 -40.30 11.22 11.41
N LEU A 193 -41.51 10.65 11.52
CA LEU A 193 -41.94 9.96 12.72
C LEU A 193 -41.05 8.73 12.95
N LYS A 194 -40.63 8.54 14.19
CA LYS A 194 -39.86 7.38 14.67
C LYS A 194 -40.75 6.49 15.52
N ASP A 195 -40.22 5.32 15.84
CA ASP A 195 -40.93 4.28 16.60
C ASP A 195 -41.33 4.79 18.01
N ASP A 196 -40.49 5.63 18.64
CA ASP A 196 -40.79 6.28 19.93
C ASP A 196 -41.77 7.47 19.83
N TYR A 197 -42.50 7.59 18.71
CA TYR A 197 -43.36 8.74 18.38
C TYR A 197 -42.65 10.11 18.33
N SER A 198 -41.32 10.10 18.32
CA SER A 198 -40.52 11.32 18.20
C SER A 198 -40.29 11.70 16.74
N TYR A 199 -40.18 13.00 16.47
CA TYR A 199 -39.87 13.52 15.14
C TYR A 199 -38.39 13.86 15.03
N ARG A 200 -37.70 13.25 14.05
CA ARG A 200 -36.28 13.51 13.77
C ARG A 200 -35.99 13.48 12.29
N GLU A 201 -34.96 14.21 11.87
CA GLU A 201 -34.42 14.06 10.51
C GLU A 201 -33.61 12.77 10.42
N ASP A 202 -33.61 12.15 9.23
CA ASP A 202 -32.77 10.99 8.99
C ASP A 202 -31.29 11.40 8.88
N ASN A 203 -30.39 10.74 9.61
CA ASN A 203 -28.95 11.05 9.61
C ASN A 203 -28.33 11.00 8.19
N TRP A 204 -28.77 10.07 7.34
CA TRP A 204 -28.30 10.00 5.95
C TRP A 204 -28.72 11.22 5.13
N ARG A 205 -29.89 11.81 5.43
CA ARG A 205 -30.39 13.03 4.77
C ARG A 205 -29.56 14.22 5.21
N ILE A 206 -29.32 14.36 6.51
CA ILE A 206 -28.43 15.39 7.08
C ILE A 206 -27.04 15.30 6.43
N GLY A 207 -26.49 14.09 6.29
CA GLY A 207 -25.19 13.87 5.64
C GLY A 207 -25.14 14.30 4.16
N ARG A 208 -26.27 14.26 3.44
CA ARG A 208 -26.35 14.76 2.04
C ARG A 208 -26.55 16.28 1.94
N LEU A 209 -26.92 16.96 3.03
CA LEU A 209 -27.06 18.42 3.04
C LEU A 209 -25.71 19.12 2.82
N VAL A 210 -24.65 18.55 3.39
CA VAL A 210 -23.28 19.04 3.23
C VAL A 210 -22.78 18.67 1.84
N LYS A 211 -23.08 19.52 0.85
CA LYS A 211 -22.44 19.44 -0.46
C LYS A 211 -21.03 20.00 -0.33
N LEU A 212 -20.04 19.12 -0.41
CA LEU A 212 -18.67 19.54 -0.60
C LEU A 212 -18.60 20.25 -1.96
N ASN A 213 -18.27 21.53 -1.97
CA ASN A 213 -17.90 22.23 -3.20
C ASN A 213 -16.54 21.69 -3.68
N ILE A 214 -16.57 20.52 -4.32
CA ILE A 214 -15.41 19.89 -4.96
C ILE A 214 -15.19 20.63 -6.29
N GLY A 215 -14.83 21.90 -6.19
CA GLY A 215 -14.77 22.81 -7.33
C GLY A 215 -14.43 24.22 -6.87
N GLY A 216 -13.17 24.60 -7.05
CA GLY A 216 -12.76 26.00 -7.07
C GLY A 216 -12.84 26.56 -8.48
N MET A 217 -12.36 27.78 -8.67
CA MET A 217 -12.16 28.32 -10.02
C MET A 217 -11.28 27.38 -10.84
N SER A 218 -11.66 27.15 -12.10
CA SER A 218 -10.85 26.36 -13.02
C SER A 218 -9.43 26.92 -13.12
N ARG A 219 -8.44 26.06 -13.41
CA ARG A 219 -7.04 26.49 -13.56
C ARG A 219 -6.91 27.64 -14.57
N LYS A 220 -7.67 27.59 -15.67
CA LYS A 220 -7.73 28.65 -16.69
C LYS A 220 -8.32 29.95 -16.13
N ALA A 221 -9.43 29.89 -15.39
CA ALA A 221 -10.02 31.06 -14.75
C ALA A 221 -9.06 31.70 -13.74
N ARG A 222 -8.38 30.89 -12.93
CA ARG A 222 -7.36 31.36 -11.99
C ARG A 222 -6.18 32.05 -12.69
N MET A 223 -5.72 31.51 -13.82
CA MET A 223 -4.64 32.15 -14.60
C MET A 223 -5.07 33.47 -15.23
N ARG A 224 -6.31 33.56 -15.74
CA ARG A 224 -6.87 34.83 -16.24
C ARG A 224 -6.97 35.87 -15.13
N GLN A 225 -7.50 35.49 -13.98
CA GLN A 225 -7.61 36.39 -12.83
C GLN A 225 -6.24 36.86 -12.33
N ARG A 226 -5.24 35.98 -12.33
CA ARG A 226 -3.86 36.34 -11.98
C ARG A 226 -3.25 37.35 -12.96
N ARG A 227 -3.48 37.17 -14.27
CA ARG A 227 -3.03 38.12 -15.30
C ARG A 227 -3.72 39.47 -15.12
N TYR A 228 -5.05 39.47 -15.04
CA TYR A 228 -5.85 40.68 -14.81
C TYR A 228 -5.37 41.46 -13.58
N ALA A 229 -5.18 40.78 -12.45
CA ALA A 229 -4.69 41.41 -11.22
C ALA A 229 -3.28 42.01 -11.39
N LYS A 230 -2.38 41.35 -12.13
CA LYS A 230 -1.03 41.84 -12.40
C LYS A 230 -1.06 43.07 -13.31
N GLU A 231 -1.85 43.05 -14.38
CA GLU A 231 -1.99 44.18 -15.31
C GLU A 231 -2.57 45.41 -14.60
N ARG A 232 -3.59 45.22 -13.77
CA ARG A 232 -4.15 46.26 -12.89
C ARG A 232 -3.11 46.89 -11.96
N ASN A 233 -2.24 46.07 -11.36
CA ASN A 233 -1.18 46.57 -10.49
C ASN A 233 -0.11 47.35 -11.27
N ILE A 234 0.30 46.86 -12.44
CA ILE A 234 1.28 47.54 -13.31
C ILE A 234 0.71 48.86 -13.82
N ALA A 235 -0.54 48.87 -14.28
CA ALA A 235 -1.21 50.09 -14.73
C ALA A 235 -1.33 51.12 -13.59
N GLY A 236 -1.65 50.66 -12.37
CA GLY A 236 -1.67 51.51 -11.18
C GLY A 236 -0.29 52.09 -10.83
N GLN A 237 0.79 51.30 -10.96
CA GLN A 237 2.16 51.77 -10.77
C GLN A 237 2.55 52.81 -11.81
N ARG A 238 2.29 52.57 -13.09
CA ARG A 238 2.56 53.54 -14.17
C ARG A 238 1.79 54.84 -14.00
N ALA A 239 0.52 54.76 -13.60
CA ALA A 239 -0.27 55.95 -13.32
C ALA A 239 0.24 56.73 -12.09
N ALA A 240 0.76 56.04 -11.08
CA ALA A 240 1.41 56.70 -9.94
C ALA A 240 2.75 57.34 -10.36
N GLU A 241 3.57 56.64 -11.13
CA GLU A 241 4.84 57.15 -11.68
C GLU A 241 4.62 58.39 -12.55
N ALA A 242 3.63 58.39 -13.43
CA ALA A 242 3.26 59.57 -14.22
C ALA A 242 2.86 60.75 -13.33
N LYS A 243 2.03 60.51 -12.30
CA LYS A 243 1.70 61.56 -11.31
C LYS A 243 2.92 62.07 -10.54
N TYR A 244 3.85 61.18 -10.19
CA TYR A 244 5.09 61.58 -9.52
C TYR A 244 6.03 62.36 -10.45
N ALA A 245 6.02 62.07 -11.75
CA ALA A 245 6.81 62.80 -12.75
C ALA A 245 6.21 64.17 -13.09
N ASP A 246 4.88 64.28 -13.10
CA ASP A 246 4.16 65.55 -13.30
C ASP A 246 4.27 66.47 -12.08
N MET A 247 4.49 65.91 -10.88
CA MET A 247 4.87 66.71 -9.73
C MET A 247 6.35 67.06 -9.85
N GLU A 248 6.66 68.34 -10.07
CA GLU A 248 8.03 68.85 -10.02
C GLU A 248 8.47 68.90 -8.54
N VAL A 249 8.95 67.76 -8.05
CA VAL A 249 9.32 67.55 -6.65
C VAL A 249 10.81 67.84 -6.50
N ASP A 250 11.17 68.86 -5.70
CA ASP A 250 12.56 69.22 -5.38
C ASP A 250 13.39 67.97 -5.02
N GLU A 251 14.60 67.83 -5.56
CA GLU A 251 15.47 66.65 -5.38
C GLU A 251 15.65 66.25 -3.91
N TRP A 252 15.61 67.24 -3.01
CA TRP A 252 15.69 67.05 -1.56
C TRP A 252 14.48 66.32 -0.96
N THR A 253 13.26 66.58 -1.46
CA THR A 253 12.04 65.89 -1.01
C THR A 253 11.96 64.46 -1.56
N ILE A 254 12.47 64.21 -2.77
CA ILE A 254 12.67 62.86 -3.31
C ILE A 254 13.66 62.07 -2.43
N ALA A 255 14.80 62.65 -2.09
CA ALA A 255 15.81 62.02 -1.23
C ALA A 255 15.28 61.75 0.19
N ALA A 256 14.51 62.67 0.77
CA ALA A 256 13.87 62.50 2.07
C ALA A 256 12.82 61.38 2.05
N SER A 257 11.99 61.31 1.00
CA SER A 257 10.98 60.26 0.85
C SER A 257 11.62 58.87 0.69
N LYS A 258 12.71 58.76 -0.06
CA LYS A 258 13.47 57.51 -0.26
C LYS A 258 14.09 57.03 1.05
N ARG A 259 14.70 57.93 1.83
CA ARG A 259 15.21 57.62 3.18
C ARG A 259 14.09 57.14 4.11
N LEU A 260 12.94 57.80 4.08
CA LEU A 260 11.78 57.38 4.87
C LEU A 260 11.26 56.00 4.45
N GLN A 261 11.24 55.71 3.15
CA GLN A 261 10.80 54.43 2.61
C GLN A 261 11.79 53.30 2.96
N GLU A 262 13.10 53.56 2.92
CA GLU A 262 14.13 52.64 3.39
C GLU A 262 14.01 52.36 4.90
N GLN A 263 13.75 53.38 5.71
CA GLN A 263 13.48 53.20 7.15
C GLN A 263 12.23 52.35 7.39
N ARG A 264 11.14 52.59 6.64
CA ARG A 264 9.91 51.77 6.73
C ARG A 264 10.14 50.35 6.29
N ASN A 265 10.90 50.13 5.22
CA ASN A 265 11.27 48.80 4.73
C ASN A 265 12.15 48.06 5.75
N ALA A 266 13.14 48.73 6.34
CA ALA A 266 13.98 48.16 7.39
C ALA A 266 13.17 47.84 8.66
N ALA A 267 12.23 48.71 9.05
CA ALA A 267 11.32 48.45 10.17
C ALA A 267 10.40 47.25 9.90
N ALA A 268 9.86 47.12 8.68
CA ALA A 268 9.04 45.99 8.27
C ALA A 268 9.84 44.68 8.25
N GLN A 269 11.07 44.68 7.75
CA GLN A 269 11.97 43.53 7.80
C GLN A 269 12.28 43.12 9.25
N LYS A 270 12.61 44.08 10.13
CA LYS A 270 12.81 43.82 11.57
C LYS A 270 11.57 43.23 12.22
N LYS A 271 10.37 43.74 11.89
CA LYS A 271 9.09 43.20 12.39
C LYS A 271 8.86 41.76 11.92
N ASN A 272 9.14 41.47 10.65
CA ASN A 272 9.03 40.11 10.08
C ASN A 272 10.03 39.14 10.71
N LEU A 273 11.27 39.56 10.93
CA LEU A 273 12.28 38.76 11.63
C LEU A 273 11.87 38.48 13.08
N LYS A 274 11.39 39.49 13.82
CA LYS A 274 10.85 39.30 15.18
C LYS A 274 9.66 38.35 15.18
N ALA A 275 8.75 38.46 14.22
CA ALA A 275 7.60 37.55 14.09
C ALA A 275 8.05 36.10 13.82
N LYS A 276 9.01 35.88 12.90
CA LYS A 276 9.60 34.55 12.63
C LYS A 276 10.28 33.98 13.87
N GLN A 277 11.06 34.79 14.59
CA GLN A 277 11.71 34.37 15.83
C GLN A 277 10.70 34.01 16.92
N LYS A 278 9.63 34.80 17.08
CA LYS A 278 8.53 34.52 18.03
C LYS A 278 7.80 33.21 17.65
N ALA A 279 7.50 33.01 16.37
CA ALA A 279 6.90 31.77 15.87
C ALA A 279 7.81 30.55 16.12
N ALA A 280 9.11 30.67 15.87
CA ALA A 280 10.08 29.60 16.13
C ALA A 280 10.21 29.28 17.64
N LYS A 281 10.19 30.30 18.51
CA LYS A 281 10.16 30.10 19.97
C LYS A 281 8.87 29.40 20.43
N MET A 282 7.70 29.81 19.90
CA MET A 282 6.43 29.16 20.21
C MET A 282 6.39 27.70 19.73
N ALA A 283 6.90 27.42 18.52
CA ALA A 283 7.02 26.05 18.00
C ALA A 283 7.94 25.17 18.86
N LYS A 284 9.09 25.70 19.30
CA LYS A 284 9.99 24.99 20.24
C LYS A 284 9.32 24.73 21.60
N LYS A 285 8.56 25.69 22.13
CA LYS A 285 7.81 25.53 23.39
C LYS A 285 6.70 24.48 23.25
N ALA A 286 5.95 24.49 22.15
CA ALA A 286 4.93 23.49 21.86
C ALA A 286 5.51 22.08 21.69
N GLY A 287 6.67 21.95 21.02
CA GLY A 287 7.40 20.68 20.89
C GLY A 287 7.85 20.12 22.24
N LYS A 288 8.39 20.97 23.13
CA LYS A 288 8.76 20.56 24.50
C LYS A 288 7.56 20.16 25.36
N ALA A 289 6.41 20.83 25.20
CA ALA A 289 5.19 20.48 25.91
C ALA A 289 4.60 19.13 25.43
N LYS A 290 4.72 18.82 24.13
CA LYS A 290 4.29 17.55 23.54
C LYS A 290 5.18 16.37 23.92
N ALA A 291 6.47 16.61 24.20
CA ALA A 291 7.41 15.59 24.68
C ALA A 291 7.32 15.32 26.20
N LYS A 292 6.60 16.15 26.95
CA LYS A 292 6.36 15.98 28.40
C LYS A 292 5.01 15.33 28.74
N ARG A 293 4.17 15.07 27.74
CA ARG A 293 2.94 14.28 27.83
C ARG A 293 3.20 12.91 27.24
#